data_AF-A0A6L4ZFJ0-F1
#
_entry.id   AF-A0A6L4ZFJ0-F1
#
_cell.length_a   1.000
_cell.length_b   1.000
_cell.length_c   1.000
_cell.angle_alpha   90.00
_cell.angle_beta   90.00
_cell.angle_gamma   90.00
#
_symmetry.space_group_name_H-M   'P 1'
#
loop_
_entity.id
_entity.type
_entity.pdbx_description
1 polymer ?
#
loop_
_entity_poly.entity_id
_entity_poly.type
_entity_poly.pdbx_seq_one_letter_code
_entity_poly.pdbx_strand_id
1 'polypeptide(L)'
;MNGHFSKLLLITWAILAFSCKPNLILTEVKTNNLTVAENSSLLDSQIVFQYLPFKNILEKDMKRVISFSEKEMVKGRPESGLTNLLADLVLEEGQKEAVRLNLQIEPVVSFFNYGGIRTWLPKGEITVGKIFELMPFENEMVFIQLTGTQLQQFYDIVASKGGDSVGGVRFVISNGKAKNIMIEGEMLDSASIYWMVTNDYSASGGDDLAVFTQRLKLITSGKKIRDIIISNFEGRKIRGVNLTETLDGRITNE
;
A
#
# COMPACT_ATOMS: atom_id res chain seq x y z
N MET A 1 52.82 -53.68 -41.55
CA MET A 1 52.47 -53.50 -40.11
C MET A 1 51.37 -52.45 -39.85
N ASN A 2 50.65 -51.94 -40.87
CA ASN A 2 49.76 -50.77 -40.71
C ASN A 2 48.26 -51.09 -40.52
N GLY A 3 47.84 -52.36 -40.60
CA GLY A 3 46.42 -52.75 -40.53
C GLY A 3 45.88 -52.99 -39.10
N HIS A 4 46.73 -53.40 -38.16
CA HIS A 4 46.31 -53.71 -36.79
C HIS A 4 46.20 -52.46 -35.91
N PHE A 5 47.02 -51.43 -36.15
CA PHE A 5 46.99 -50.19 -35.38
C PHE A 5 45.74 -49.36 -35.67
N SER A 6 45.29 -49.31 -36.94
CA SER A 6 44.06 -48.63 -37.35
C SER A 6 42.80 -49.26 -36.73
N LYS A 7 42.75 -50.60 -36.62
CA LYS A 7 41.62 -51.31 -35.97
C LYS A 7 41.57 -51.08 -34.47
N LEU A 8 42.72 -51.00 -33.79
CA LEU A 8 42.77 -50.65 -32.35
C LEU A 8 42.35 -49.20 -32.10
N LEU A 9 42.71 -48.27 -32.99
CA LEU A 9 42.32 -46.86 -32.89
C LEU A 9 40.81 -46.66 -33.12
N LEU A 10 40.21 -47.42 -34.03
CA LEU A 10 38.76 -47.41 -34.28
C LEU A 10 37.96 -48.00 -33.11
N ILE A 11 38.45 -49.07 -32.46
CA ILE A 11 37.79 -49.66 -31.29
C ILE A 11 37.87 -48.72 -30.08
N THR A 12 39.00 -48.06 -29.87
CA THR A 12 39.15 -47.08 -28.77
C THR A 12 38.30 -45.82 -29.00
N TRP A 13 38.15 -45.35 -30.24
CA TRP A 13 37.22 -44.26 -30.56
C TRP A 13 35.75 -44.64 -30.36
N ALA A 14 35.37 -45.88 -30.68
CA ALA A 14 34.01 -46.38 -30.44
C ALA A 14 33.68 -46.45 -28.94
N ILE A 15 34.64 -46.79 -28.08
CA ILE A 15 34.43 -46.87 -26.63
C ILE A 15 34.31 -45.47 -25.99
N LEU A 16 35.02 -44.47 -26.51
CA LEU A 16 34.95 -43.08 -26.02
C LEU A 16 33.64 -42.36 -26.40
N ALA A 17 32.95 -42.80 -27.47
CA ALA A 17 31.69 -42.22 -27.90
C ALA A 17 30.47 -42.65 -27.05
N PHE A 18 30.61 -43.69 -26.21
CA PHE A 18 29.54 -44.22 -25.35
C PHE A 18 29.62 -43.74 -23.89
N SER A 19 30.28 -42.62 -23.61
CA SER A 19 30.28 -42.01 -22.28
C SER A 19 28.90 -41.39 -21.97
N CYS A 20 28.03 -42.17 -21.33
CA CYS A 20 26.76 -41.67 -20.79
C CYS A 20 27.02 -40.63 -19.70
N LYS A 21 26.64 -39.37 -19.96
CA LYS A 21 26.55 -38.36 -18.90
C LYS A 21 25.26 -38.61 -18.11
N PRO A 22 25.30 -38.75 -16.77
CA PRO A 22 24.08 -38.82 -15.98
C PRO A 22 23.38 -37.45 -16.04
N ASN A 23 22.23 -37.39 -16.70
CA ASN A 23 21.34 -36.24 -16.60
C ASN A 23 20.62 -36.33 -15.26
N LEU A 24 21.05 -35.51 -14.29
CA LEU A 24 20.32 -35.34 -13.05
C LEU A 24 19.07 -34.50 -13.35
N ILE A 25 17.93 -35.18 -13.45
CA ILE A 25 16.63 -34.52 -13.51
C ILE A 25 16.15 -34.38 -12.07
N LEU A 26 15.94 -33.13 -11.64
CA LEU A 26 15.34 -32.84 -10.35
C LEU A 26 13.89 -33.36 -10.37
N THR A 27 13.65 -34.52 -9.78
CA THR A 27 12.34 -35.18 -9.77
C THR A 27 11.43 -34.63 -8.68
N GLU A 28 11.98 -34.17 -7.57
CA GLU A 28 11.20 -33.66 -6.43
C GLU A 28 12.05 -32.72 -5.56
N VAL A 29 11.49 -31.57 -5.18
CA VAL A 29 12.04 -30.73 -4.11
C VAL A 29 11.12 -30.91 -2.90
N LYS A 30 11.60 -31.64 -1.89
CA LYS A 30 10.90 -31.73 -0.60
C LYS A 30 11.24 -30.51 0.25
N THR A 31 10.31 -29.58 0.31
CA THR A 31 10.34 -28.47 1.27
C THR A 31 9.59 -28.88 2.53
N ASN A 32 10.28 -28.91 3.67
CA ASN A 32 9.64 -29.02 4.97
C ASN A 32 9.64 -27.65 5.65
N ASN A 33 8.46 -27.15 6.02
CA ASN A 33 8.36 -26.00 6.91
C ASN A 33 8.70 -26.47 8.32
N LEU A 34 9.84 -26.03 8.85
CA LEU A 34 10.14 -26.20 10.26
C LEU A 34 9.33 -25.18 11.05
N THR A 35 8.24 -25.63 11.67
CA THR A 35 7.50 -24.81 12.64
C THR A 35 8.36 -24.64 13.88
N VAL A 36 8.71 -23.40 14.22
CA VAL A 36 9.35 -23.09 15.50
C VAL A 36 8.33 -23.40 16.60
N ALA A 37 8.59 -24.43 17.40
CA ALA A 37 7.74 -24.76 18.53
C ALA A 37 7.81 -23.63 19.56
N GLU A 38 6.66 -23.15 20.04
CA GLU A 38 6.55 -22.06 21.03
C GLU A 38 7.34 -22.35 22.34
N ASN A 39 7.67 -23.61 22.60
CA ASN A 39 8.35 -24.07 23.81
C ASN A 39 9.86 -24.36 23.64
N SER A 40 10.49 -24.00 22.52
CA SER A 40 11.89 -24.38 22.25
C SER A 40 12.83 -23.21 21.91
N SER A 41 12.76 -22.11 22.64
CA SER A 41 13.95 -21.28 22.84
C SER A 41 13.89 -20.60 24.20
N LEU A 42 14.81 -20.97 25.09
CA LEU A 42 15.22 -20.05 26.14
C LEU A 42 15.78 -18.84 25.39
N LEU A 43 15.12 -17.68 25.52
CA LEU A 43 15.63 -16.43 24.99
C LEU A 43 17.07 -16.26 25.51
N ASP A 44 18.02 -16.17 24.60
CA ASP A 44 19.42 -15.95 24.96
C ASP A 44 19.51 -14.64 25.75
N SER A 45 19.89 -14.74 27.02
CA SER A 45 19.97 -13.60 27.93
C SER A 45 20.96 -12.54 27.43
N GLN A 46 21.98 -12.92 26.65
CA GLN A 46 22.91 -11.98 26.02
C GLN A 46 22.23 -11.20 24.90
N ILE A 47 21.45 -11.87 24.04
CA ILE A 47 20.67 -11.19 22.98
C ILE A 47 19.65 -10.25 23.59
N VAL A 48 18.93 -10.71 24.63
CA VAL A 48 17.95 -9.90 25.37
C VAL A 48 18.59 -8.65 25.95
N PHE A 49 19.74 -8.78 26.60
CA PHE A 49 20.47 -7.64 27.16
C PHE A 49 20.89 -6.63 26.08
N GLN A 50 21.26 -7.10 24.88
CA GLN A 50 21.67 -6.22 23.78
C GLN A 50 20.53 -5.39 23.19
N TYR A 51 19.33 -5.97 22.98
CA TYR A 51 18.23 -5.24 22.34
C TYR A 51 17.32 -4.49 23.34
N LEU A 52 17.31 -4.87 24.62
CA LEU A 52 16.42 -4.27 25.64
C LEU A 52 16.48 -2.75 25.73
N PRO A 53 17.66 -2.08 25.73
CA PRO A 53 17.73 -0.63 25.80
C PRO A 53 17.02 0.06 24.63
N PHE A 54 17.22 -0.45 23.41
CA PHE A 54 16.57 0.08 22.20
C PHE A 54 15.07 -0.17 22.24
N LYS A 55 14.65 -1.38 22.65
CA LYS A 55 13.25 -1.72 22.84
C LYS A 55 12.57 -0.78 23.82
N ASN A 56 13.18 -0.49 24.97
CA ASN A 56 12.59 0.38 25.99
C ASN A 56 12.40 1.81 25.50
N ILE A 57 13.35 2.34 24.70
CA ILE A 57 13.23 3.66 24.07
C ILE A 57 12.07 3.66 23.08
N LEU A 58 12.04 2.69 22.16
CA LEU A 58 10.99 2.59 21.14
C LEU A 58 9.62 2.36 21.75
N GLU A 59 9.51 1.51 22.77
CA GLU A 59 8.23 1.25 23.45
C GLU A 59 7.62 2.50 24.06
N LYS A 60 8.44 3.41 24.58
CA LYS A 60 7.95 4.69 25.13
C LYS A 60 7.22 5.50 24.05
N ASP A 61 7.80 5.57 22.87
CA ASP A 61 7.21 6.31 21.75
C ASP A 61 6.01 5.56 21.16
N MET A 62 6.10 4.24 21.01
CA MET A 62 5.02 3.41 20.47
C MET A 62 3.78 3.37 21.37
N LYS A 63 3.95 3.46 22.69
CA LYS A 63 2.85 3.48 23.68
C LYS A 63 2.16 4.84 23.81
N ARG A 64 2.69 5.89 23.17
CA ARG A 64 2.13 7.23 23.25
C ARG A 64 0.76 7.28 22.59
N VAL A 65 -0.26 7.66 23.36
CA VAL A 65 -1.64 7.84 22.89
C VAL A 65 -1.77 9.14 22.12
N ILE A 66 -2.16 9.06 20.85
CA ILE A 66 -2.23 10.18 19.92
C ILE A 66 -3.66 10.57 19.55
N SER A 67 -4.64 9.69 19.73
CA SER A 67 -6.06 10.01 19.52
C SER A 67 -6.97 9.01 20.25
N PHE A 68 -8.28 9.23 20.19
CA PHE A 68 -9.31 8.33 20.68
C PHE A 68 -10.33 8.07 19.58
N SER A 69 -10.73 6.81 19.40
CA SER A 69 -11.81 6.43 18.49
C SER A 69 -13.08 6.08 19.25
N GLU A 70 -14.23 6.56 18.78
CA GLU A 70 -15.52 6.24 19.41
C GLU A 70 -15.97 4.81 19.15
N LYS A 71 -15.49 4.22 18.04
CA LYS A 71 -15.82 2.87 17.58
C LYS A 71 -14.60 2.17 17.01
N GLU A 72 -14.68 0.85 16.89
CA GLU A 72 -13.73 0.10 16.09
C GLU A 72 -14.00 0.38 14.62
N MET A 73 -12.95 0.62 13.83
CA MET A 73 -13.04 0.88 12.41
C MET A 73 -12.23 -0.17 11.64
N VAL A 74 -12.92 -0.97 10.85
CA VAL A 74 -12.34 -2.01 9.99
C VAL A 74 -12.47 -1.56 8.54
N LYS A 75 -11.46 -1.84 7.71
CA LYS A 75 -11.54 -1.54 6.28
C LYS A 75 -12.57 -2.44 5.59
N GLY A 76 -13.33 -1.86 4.67
CA GLY A 76 -14.37 -2.55 3.91
C GLY A 76 -14.60 -1.93 2.54
N ARG A 77 -15.48 -2.57 1.77
CA ARG A 77 -15.89 -2.22 0.42
C ARG A 77 -17.42 -2.31 0.30
N PRO A 78 -18.09 -1.48 -0.52
CA PRO A 78 -17.50 -0.45 -1.36
C PRO A 78 -16.99 0.77 -0.59
N GLU A 79 -17.40 0.89 0.67
CA GLU A 79 -17.08 1.99 1.57
C GLU A 79 -16.97 1.44 3.00
N SER A 80 -16.19 2.11 3.86
CA SER A 80 -16.10 1.82 5.30
C SER A 80 -15.61 3.06 6.06
N GLY A 81 -15.86 3.13 7.36
CA GLY A 81 -15.36 4.23 8.18
C GLY A 81 -13.85 4.43 8.10
N LEU A 82 -13.08 3.34 8.07
CA LEU A 82 -11.62 3.40 8.01
C LEU A 82 -11.12 3.90 6.65
N THR A 83 -11.70 3.41 5.55
CA THR A 83 -11.31 3.83 4.19
C THR A 83 -11.65 5.30 3.95
N ASN A 84 -12.81 5.74 4.42
CA ASN A 84 -13.21 7.15 4.29
C ASN A 84 -12.32 8.06 5.12
N LEU A 85 -12.10 7.70 6.40
CA LEU A 85 -11.27 8.49 7.30
C LEU A 85 -9.87 8.72 6.72
N LEU A 86 -9.23 7.66 6.20
CA LEU A 86 -7.88 7.77 5.65
C LEU A 86 -7.84 8.56 4.36
N ALA A 87 -8.80 8.36 3.46
CA ALA A 87 -8.89 9.14 2.24
C ALA A 87 -9.13 10.64 2.52
N ASP A 88 -10.05 10.96 3.43
CA ASP A 88 -10.35 12.34 3.81
C ASP A 88 -9.17 12.99 4.52
N LEU A 89 -8.51 12.27 5.42
CA LEU A 89 -7.30 12.75 6.09
C LEU A 89 -6.20 13.07 5.07
N VAL A 90 -5.97 12.19 4.09
CA VAL A 90 -4.96 12.43 3.05
C VAL A 90 -5.32 13.63 2.18
N LEU A 91 -6.60 13.84 1.89
CA LEU A 91 -7.07 15.03 1.17
C LEU A 91 -6.83 16.30 2.00
N GLU A 92 -7.31 16.32 3.24
CA GLU A 92 -7.19 17.42 4.19
C GLU A 92 -5.72 17.82 4.39
N GLU A 93 -4.85 16.84 4.65
CA GLU A 93 -3.44 17.08 4.89
C GLU A 93 -2.70 17.40 3.59
N GLY A 94 -3.11 16.84 2.46
CA GLY A 94 -2.59 17.19 1.14
C GLY A 94 -2.82 18.67 0.80
N GLN A 95 -4.02 19.19 1.08
CA GLN A 95 -4.35 20.59 0.87
C GLN A 95 -3.50 21.51 1.77
N LYS A 96 -3.35 21.17 3.05
CA LYS A 96 -2.47 21.91 3.98
C LYS A 96 -1.02 21.90 3.52
N GLU A 97 -0.55 20.75 3.04
CA GLU A 97 0.83 20.57 2.62
C GLU A 97 1.13 21.32 1.31
N ALA A 98 0.18 21.36 0.38
CA ALA A 98 0.29 22.17 -0.84
C ALA A 98 0.45 23.66 -0.52
N VAL A 99 -0.28 24.17 0.48
CA VAL A 99 -0.14 25.54 0.98
C VAL A 99 1.21 25.73 1.68
N ARG A 100 1.60 24.81 2.58
CA ARG A 100 2.88 24.87 3.32
C ARG A 100 4.09 24.95 2.38
N LEU A 101 4.04 24.21 1.27
CA LEU A 101 5.08 24.14 0.26
C LEU A 101 4.96 25.23 -0.82
N ASN A 102 3.95 26.09 -0.75
CA ASN A 102 3.68 27.16 -1.71
C ASN A 102 3.60 26.65 -3.17
N LEU A 103 2.92 25.51 -3.37
CA LEU A 103 2.87 24.83 -4.68
C LEU A 103 1.92 25.47 -5.69
N GLN A 104 1.01 26.35 -5.24
CA GLN A 104 -0.05 26.93 -6.08
C GLN A 104 -0.90 25.85 -6.80
N ILE A 105 -1.23 24.78 -6.07
CA ILE A 105 -2.11 23.70 -6.53
C ILE A 105 -3.22 23.49 -5.50
N GLU A 106 -4.34 22.94 -5.97
CA GLU A 106 -5.49 22.59 -5.13
C GLU A 106 -5.88 21.15 -5.43
N PRO A 107 -5.42 20.18 -4.62
CA PRO A 107 -5.87 18.80 -4.74
C PRO A 107 -7.32 18.69 -4.27
N VAL A 108 -8.18 18.24 -5.17
CA VAL A 108 -9.63 18.11 -4.94
C VAL A 108 -10.07 16.67 -4.71
N VAL A 109 -9.22 15.71 -5.06
CA VAL A 109 -9.44 14.28 -4.82
C VAL A 109 -8.24 13.63 -4.16
N SER A 110 -8.49 12.55 -3.43
CA SER A 110 -7.43 11.76 -2.81
C SER A 110 -7.61 10.27 -3.03
N PHE A 111 -6.49 9.55 -2.87
CA PHE A 111 -6.49 8.09 -2.85
C PHE A 111 -5.48 7.56 -1.84
N PHE A 112 -5.95 6.68 -0.96
CA PHE A 112 -5.10 5.88 -0.08
C PHE A 112 -5.37 4.41 -0.40
N ASN A 113 -4.37 3.68 -0.87
CA ASN A 113 -4.62 2.34 -1.40
C ASN A 113 -5.06 1.34 -0.33
N TYR A 114 -6.13 0.59 -0.61
CA TYR A 114 -6.70 -0.42 0.31
C TYR A 114 -5.69 -1.47 0.80
N GLY A 115 -4.74 -1.86 -0.06
CA GLY A 115 -3.66 -2.80 0.28
C GLY A 115 -2.66 -2.23 1.31
N GLY A 116 -2.54 -0.90 1.35
CA GLY A 116 -1.75 -0.14 2.30
C GLY A 116 -2.28 -0.20 3.73
N ILE A 117 -3.59 -0.45 3.90
CA ILE A 117 -4.24 -0.60 5.21
C ILE A 117 -4.05 -2.04 5.69
N ARG A 118 -3.27 -2.25 6.76
CA ARG A 118 -2.84 -3.59 7.20
C ARG A 118 -3.58 -4.13 8.40
N THR A 119 -4.24 -3.27 9.16
CA THR A 119 -5.07 -3.67 10.31
C THR A 119 -6.25 -2.70 10.47
N TRP A 120 -6.99 -2.82 11.57
CA TRP A 120 -8.09 -1.96 11.97
C TRP A 120 -7.64 -0.89 12.99
N LEU A 121 -8.48 0.11 13.23
CA LEU A 121 -8.34 1.02 14.35
C LEU A 121 -9.28 0.59 15.49
N PRO A 122 -8.79 0.38 16.73
CA PRO A 122 -9.62 -0.04 17.84
C PRO A 122 -10.53 1.09 18.33
N LYS A 123 -11.60 0.73 19.04
CA LYS A 123 -12.32 1.67 19.90
C LYS A 123 -11.43 2.09 21.08
N GLY A 124 -11.49 3.36 21.48
CA GLY A 124 -10.72 3.90 22.59
C GLY A 124 -9.36 4.45 22.15
N GLU A 125 -8.33 4.22 22.94
CA GLU A 125 -7.00 4.80 22.70
C GLU A 125 -6.36 4.33 21.38
N ILE A 126 -5.88 5.30 20.61
CA ILE A 126 -5.05 5.07 19.43
C ILE A 126 -3.62 5.51 19.77
N THR A 127 -2.68 4.58 19.66
CA THR A 127 -1.26 4.83 19.92
C THR A 127 -0.46 5.03 18.64
N VAL A 128 0.76 5.57 18.76
CA VAL A 128 1.72 5.61 17.65
C VAL A 128 1.96 4.20 17.09
N GLY A 129 2.17 3.21 17.96
CA GLY A 129 2.38 1.82 17.57
C GLY A 129 1.22 1.27 16.72
N LYS A 130 -0.03 1.62 17.07
CA LYS A 130 -1.20 1.23 16.27
C LYS A 130 -1.16 1.82 14.85
N ILE A 131 -0.60 3.01 14.64
CA ILE A 131 -0.44 3.57 13.28
C ILE A 131 0.68 2.87 12.51
N PHE A 132 1.77 2.48 13.18
CA PHE A 132 2.79 1.63 12.57
C PHE A 132 2.24 0.26 12.15
N GLU A 133 1.36 -0.34 12.94
CA GLU A 133 0.64 -1.56 12.54
C GLU A 133 -0.31 -1.30 11.38
N LEU A 134 -1.06 -0.18 11.40
CA LEU A 134 -2.07 0.18 10.40
C LEU A 134 -1.46 0.37 9.02
N MET A 135 -0.36 1.12 8.93
CA MET A 135 0.37 1.38 7.70
C MET A 135 1.89 1.36 7.96
N PRO A 136 2.51 0.17 7.84
CA PRO A 136 3.93 -0.06 8.15
C PRO A 136 4.87 0.38 7.02
N PHE A 137 4.37 1.04 5.98
CA PHE A 137 5.15 1.40 4.80
C PHE A 137 5.74 2.80 4.92
N GLU A 138 6.91 3.02 4.32
CA GLU A 138 7.60 4.32 4.28
C GLU A 138 7.15 5.18 3.08
N ASN A 139 5.89 5.04 2.69
CA ASN A 139 5.33 5.72 1.53
C ASN A 139 5.27 7.23 1.75
N GLU A 140 5.65 7.99 0.73
CA GLU A 140 5.61 9.45 0.72
C GLU A 140 4.30 9.99 0.16
N MET A 141 3.81 11.09 0.72
CA MET A 141 2.71 11.84 0.13
C MET A 141 3.18 12.55 -1.14
N VAL A 142 2.44 12.34 -2.22
CA VAL A 142 2.70 12.94 -3.52
C VAL A 142 1.44 13.55 -4.10
N PHE A 143 1.62 14.56 -4.93
CA PHE A 143 0.57 15.18 -5.72
C PHE A 143 0.77 14.77 -7.18
N ILE A 144 -0.28 14.28 -7.82
CA ILE A 144 -0.27 13.93 -9.25
C ILE A 144 -1.34 14.71 -9.99
N GLN A 145 -1.01 15.10 -11.22
CA GLN A 145 -1.93 15.82 -12.09
C GLN A 145 -2.47 14.85 -13.16
N LEU A 146 -3.79 14.69 -13.23
CA LEU A 146 -4.48 13.74 -14.10
C LEU A 146 -5.52 14.44 -14.97
N THR A 147 -5.73 13.94 -16.18
CA THR A 147 -6.89 14.35 -17.00
C THR A 147 -8.17 13.70 -16.49
N GLY A 148 -9.34 14.27 -16.80
CA GLY A 148 -10.62 13.64 -16.49
C GLY A 148 -10.75 12.23 -17.07
N THR A 149 -10.23 12.00 -18.28
CA THR A 149 -10.16 10.65 -18.87
C THR A 149 -9.33 9.68 -18.02
N GLN A 150 -8.19 10.11 -17.47
CA GLN A 150 -7.37 9.29 -16.58
C GLN A 150 -8.06 9.03 -15.24
N LEU A 151 -8.77 10.01 -14.69
CA LEU A 151 -9.59 9.81 -13.50
C LEU A 151 -10.73 8.82 -13.74
N GLN A 152 -11.43 8.89 -14.87
CA GLN A 152 -12.45 7.91 -15.22
C GLN A 152 -11.86 6.48 -15.25
N GLN A 153 -10.70 6.30 -15.88
CA GLN A 153 -10.02 5.00 -15.91
C GLN A 153 -9.64 4.52 -14.50
N PHE A 154 -9.15 5.42 -13.65
CA PHE A 154 -8.85 5.12 -12.25
C PHE A 154 -10.09 4.68 -11.48
N TYR A 155 -11.19 5.44 -11.55
CA TYR A 155 -12.42 5.09 -10.83
C TYR A 155 -13.08 3.83 -11.38
N ASP A 156 -12.91 3.52 -12.67
CA ASP A 156 -13.30 2.22 -13.23
C ASP A 156 -12.52 1.06 -12.58
N ILE A 157 -11.21 1.23 -12.29
CA ILE A 157 -10.40 0.22 -11.58
C ILE A 157 -10.88 0.09 -10.13
N VAL A 158 -11.19 1.21 -9.47
CA VAL A 158 -11.77 1.19 -8.12
C VAL A 158 -13.10 0.43 -8.12
N ALA A 159 -13.98 0.72 -9.08
CA ALA A 159 -15.28 0.06 -9.24
C ALA A 159 -15.14 -1.44 -9.53
N SER A 160 -14.18 -1.84 -10.38
CA SER A 160 -13.95 -3.24 -10.70
C SER A 160 -13.45 -4.05 -9.49
N LYS A 161 -12.81 -3.39 -8.52
CA LYS A 161 -12.41 -3.99 -7.23
C LYS A 161 -13.54 -4.01 -6.19
N GLY A 162 -14.70 -3.44 -6.53
CA GLY A 162 -15.85 -3.29 -5.65
C GLY A 162 -15.72 -2.12 -4.68
N GLY A 163 -14.88 -1.12 -4.94
CA GLY A 163 -14.63 0.04 -4.08
C GLY A 163 -13.22 0.08 -3.49
N ASP A 164 -12.82 1.26 -3.00
CA ASP A 164 -11.49 1.51 -2.42
C ASP A 164 -11.53 2.81 -1.59
N SER A 165 -10.40 3.24 -1.06
CA SER A 165 -10.28 4.39 -0.16
C SER A 165 -9.99 5.68 -0.94
N VAL A 166 -11.06 6.37 -1.34
CA VAL A 166 -11.06 7.63 -2.13
C VAL A 166 -11.73 8.78 -1.39
N GLY A 167 -11.24 10.01 -1.62
CA GLY A 167 -11.75 11.23 -1.01
C GLY A 167 -12.06 12.30 -2.06
N GLY A 168 -12.99 13.21 -1.74
CA GLY A 168 -13.37 14.32 -2.63
C GLY A 168 -14.19 13.92 -3.87
N VAL A 169 -14.64 12.67 -3.96
CA VAL A 169 -15.38 12.12 -5.10
C VAL A 169 -16.60 11.35 -4.63
N ARG A 170 -17.64 11.30 -5.47
CA ARG A 170 -18.78 10.39 -5.31
C ARG A 170 -19.08 9.68 -6.62
N PHE A 171 -19.41 8.40 -6.61
CA PHE A 171 -19.83 7.66 -7.81
C PHE A 171 -20.63 6.39 -7.49
N VAL A 172 -21.29 5.84 -8.52
CA VAL A 172 -22.03 4.57 -8.46
C VAL A 172 -21.25 3.50 -9.20
N ILE A 173 -21.10 2.33 -8.60
CA ILE A 173 -20.58 1.12 -9.24
C ILE A 173 -21.74 0.46 -10.00
N SER A 174 -21.60 0.38 -11.31
CA SER A 174 -22.51 -0.35 -12.20
C SER A 174 -21.69 -1.23 -13.12
N ASN A 175 -21.95 -2.54 -13.12
CA ASN A 175 -21.27 -3.53 -13.96
C ASN A 175 -19.72 -3.45 -13.89
N GLY A 176 -19.18 -3.24 -12.68
CA GLY A 176 -17.73 -3.13 -12.45
C GLY A 176 -17.10 -1.84 -12.99
N LYS A 177 -17.91 -0.81 -13.27
CA LYS A 177 -17.49 0.50 -13.80
C LYS A 177 -18.03 1.64 -12.94
N ALA A 178 -17.31 2.75 -12.91
CA ALA A 178 -17.74 3.94 -12.18
C ALA A 178 -18.66 4.79 -13.07
N LYS A 179 -19.85 5.10 -12.56
CA LYS A 179 -20.88 5.93 -13.20
C LYS A 179 -21.21 7.12 -12.31
N ASN A 180 -21.68 8.20 -12.93
CA ASN A 180 -22.07 9.44 -12.23
C ASN A 180 -20.97 9.94 -11.29
N ILE A 181 -19.74 10.01 -11.79
CA ILE A 181 -18.60 10.49 -11.01
C ILE A 181 -18.77 11.99 -10.79
N MET A 182 -18.84 12.39 -9.53
CA MET A 182 -18.99 13.76 -9.09
C MET A 182 -17.77 14.18 -8.26
N ILE A 183 -17.15 15.29 -8.62
CA ILE A 183 -16.05 15.93 -7.88
C ILE A 183 -16.51 17.35 -7.56
N GLU A 184 -16.43 17.75 -6.29
CA GLU A 184 -16.89 19.07 -5.81
C GLU A 184 -18.35 19.43 -6.20
N GLY A 185 -19.19 18.42 -6.42
CA GLY A 185 -20.58 18.61 -6.81
C GLY A 185 -20.82 18.78 -8.31
N GLU A 186 -19.76 18.72 -9.14
CA GLU A 186 -19.86 18.74 -10.60
C GLU A 186 -19.56 17.37 -11.21
N MET A 187 -20.18 17.06 -12.35
CA MET A 187 -19.87 15.84 -13.09
C MET A 187 -18.43 15.89 -13.61
N LEU A 188 -17.73 14.75 -13.53
CA LEU A 188 -16.38 14.61 -14.06
C LEU A 188 -16.31 15.04 -15.52
N ASP A 189 -15.61 16.14 -15.79
CA ASP A 189 -15.29 16.56 -17.14
C ASP A 189 -14.00 15.88 -17.63
N SER A 190 -14.12 15.13 -18.73
CA SER A 190 -13.02 14.43 -19.40
C SER A 190 -11.88 15.33 -19.90
N ALA A 191 -12.18 16.60 -20.24
CA ALA A 191 -11.22 17.56 -20.77
C ALA A 191 -10.48 18.35 -19.67
N SER A 192 -11.05 18.39 -18.47
CA SER A 192 -10.47 19.07 -17.32
C SER A 192 -9.27 18.32 -16.72
N ILE A 193 -8.47 19.05 -15.96
CA ILE A 193 -7.27 18.55 -15.28
C ILE A 193 -7.47 18.69 -13.77
N TYR A 194 -7.15 17.64 -13.04
CA TYR A 194 -7.38 17.54 -11.61
C TYR A 194 -6.08 17.22 -10.89
N TRP A 195 -5.90 17.83 -9.73
CA TRP A 195 -4.86 17.43 -8.78
C TRP A 195 -5.41 16.39 -7.82
N MET A 196 -4.68 15.28 -7.72
CA MET A 196 -4.91 14.23 -6.75
C MET A 196 -3.76 14.19 -5.75
N VAL A 197 -4.08 14.03 -4.47
CA VAL A 197 -3.09 13.65 -3.45
C VAL A 197 -3.17 12.15 -3.16
N THR A 198 -2.03 11.48 -3.20
CA THR A 198 -1.92 10.04 -2.95
C THR A 198 -0.53 9.71 -2.38
N ASN A 199 -0.12 8.44 -2.47
CA ASN A 199 1.20 7.99 -2.09
C ASN A 199 2.06 7.58 -3.30
N ASP A 200 3.38 7.63 -3.12
CA ASP A 200 4.40 7.30 -4.13
C ASP A 200 4.28 5.87 -4.69
N TYR A 201 3.90 4.88 -3.87
CA TYR A 201 3.64 3.51 -4.33
C TYR A 201 2.51 3.47 -5.38
N SER A 202 1.36 4.07 -5.07
CA SER A 202 0.23 4.16 -6.01
C SER A 202 0.58 5.00 -7.23
N ALA A 203 1.22 6.15 -7.03
CA ALA A 203 1.64 7.04 -8.13
C ALA A 203 2.65 6.37 -9.09
N SER A 204 3.39 5.37 -8.61
CA SER A 204 4.32 4.57 -9.43
C SER A 204 3.65 3.40 -10.15
N GLY A 205 2.32 3.26 -10.03
CA GLY A 205 1.54 2.22 -10.71
C GLY A 205 1.26 0.98 -9.87
N GLY A 206 1.50 1.00 -8.56
CA GLY A 206 1.11 -0.06 -7.65
C GLY A 206 -0.41 -0.33 -7.65
N ASP A 207 -0.83 -1.51 -7.19
CA ASP A 207 -2.24 -1.93 -7.18
C ASP A 207 -2.96 -1.77 -8.54
N ASP A 208 -2.33 -2.16 -9.64
CA ASP A 208 -2.86 -2.07 -11.02
C ASP A 208 -3.14 -0.64 -11.51
N LEU A 209 -2.54 0.38 -10.87
CA LEU A 209 -2.74 1.80 -11.20
C LEU A 209 -1.79 2.30 -12.27
N ALA A 210 -1.52 1.50 -13.31
CA ALA A 210 -0.64 1.89 -14.41
C ALA A 210 -1.04 3.23 -15.04
N VAL A 211 -2.32 3.61 -14.99
CA VAL A 211 -2.82 4.93 -15.41
C VAL A 211 -2.10 6.10 -14.72
N PHE A 212 -1.68 5.96 -13.45
CA PHE A 212 -0.95 7.00 -12.72
C PHE A 212 0.48 7.21 -13.23
N THR A 213 1.05 6.24 -13.95
CA THR A 213 2.36 6.42 -14.62
C THR A 213 2.29 7.36 -15.81
N GLN A 214 1.08 7.57 -16.35
CA GLN A 214 0.80 8.46 -17.49
C GLN A 214 0.38 9.86 -17.05
N ARG A 215 0.44 10.17 -15.76
CA ARG A 215 0.15 11.49 -15.18
C ARG A 215 0.89 12.62 -15.89
N LEU A 216 0.30 13.81 -15.87
CA LEU A 216 0.89 15.01 -16.48
C LEU A 216 2.03 15.58 -15.63
N LYS A 217 1.89 15.52 -14.30
CA LYS A 217 2.88 16.02 -13.33
C LYS A 217 2.90 15.16 -12.07
N LEU A 218 4.03 15.16 -11.38
CA LEU A 218 4.18 14.67 -10.01
C LEU A 218 5.00 15.63 -9.19
N ILE A 219 4.56 15.89 -7.97
CA ILE A 219 5.27 16.66 -6.96
C ILE A 219 5.32 15.83 -5.68
N THR A 220 6.52 15.65 -5.14
CA THR A 220 6.72 14.96 -3.86
C THR A 220 6.68 15.97 -2.72
N SER A 221 5.92 15.69 -1.67
CA SER A 221 5.87 16.56 -0.48
C SER A 221 7.11 16.45 0.42
N GLY A 222 7.81 15.31 0.35
CA GLY A 222 8.87 14.92 1.28
C GLY A 222 8.35 14.48 2.66
N LYS A 223 7.04 14.31 2.82
CA LYS A 223 6.40 13.83 4.05
C LYS A 223 5.97 12.37 3.90
N LYS A 224 6.25 11.57 4.92
CA LYS A 224 5.73 10.21 5.03
C LYS A 224 4.25 10.26 5.39
N ILE A 225 3.43 9.44 4.73
CA ILE A 225 1.99 9.38 5.01
C ILE A 225 1.75 8.98 6.48
N ARG A 226 2.62 8.15 7.07
CA ARG A 226 2.48 7.69 8.46
C ARG A 226 2.61 8.85 9.43
N ASP A 227 3.61 9.69 9.22
CA ASP A 227 3.85 10.88 10.05
C ASP A 227 2.70 11.89 9.92
N ILE A 228 2.11 11.98 8.73
CA ILE A 228 0.93 12.81 8.46
C ILE A 228 -0.27 12.29 9.26
N ILE A 229 -0.54 10.98 9.24
CA ILE A 229 -1.61 10.38 10.05
C ILE A 229 -1.38 10.65 11.54
N ILE A 230 -0.16 10.41 12.03
CA ILE A 230 0.20 10.64 13.45
C ILE A 230 -0.03 12.11 13.82
N SER A 231 0.49 13.04 13.03
CA SER A 231 0.38 14.48 13.29
C SER A 231 -1.07 14.97 13.24
N ASN A 232 -1.87 14.49 12.29
CA ASN A 232 -3.30 14.83 12.20
C ASN A 232 -4.06 14.32 13.43
N PHE A 233 -3.81 13.08 13.85
CA PHE A 233 -4.45 12.47 15.01
C PHE A 233 -4.09 13.20 16.30
N GLU A 234 -2.81 13.52 16.50
CA GLU A 234 -2.36 14.35 17.62
C GLU A 234 -3.04 15.72 17.63
N GLY A 235 -3.13 16.37 16.46
CA GLY A 235 -3.82 17.64 16.30
C GLY A 235 -5.31 17.55 16.67
N ARG A 236 -6.01 16.49 16.26
CA ARG A 236 -7.41 16.25 16.62
C ARG A 236 -7.57 16.04 18.14
N LYS A 237 -6.70 15.25 18.76
CA LYS A 237 -6.67 15.04 20.21
C LYS A 237 -6.46 16.34 20.98
N ILE A 238 -5.53 17.21 20.54
CA ILE A 238 -5.30 18.52 21.15
C ILE A 238 -6.55 19.40 21.10
N ARG A 239 -7.33 19.29 20.01
CA ARG A 239 -8.63 19.98 19.85
C ARG A 239 -9.79 19.31 20.58
N GLY A 240 -9.58 18.19 21.28
CA GLY A 240 -10.63 17.43 21.94
C GLY A 240 -11.59 16.73 20.98
N VAL A 241 -11.17 16.48 19.73
CA VAL A 241 -11.96 15.81 18.70
C VAL A 241 -11.57 14.33 18.63
N ASN A 242 -12.52 13.45 18.92
CA ASN A 242 -12.36 12.02 18.74
C ASN A 242 -12.54 11.61 17.28
N LEU A 243 -11.96 10.46 16.91
CA LEU A 243 -12.20 9.85 15.60
C LEU A 243 -13.58 9.21 15.60
N THR A 244 -14.35 9.58 14.59
CA THR A 244 -15.70 9.08 14.33
C THR A 244 -15.72 8.38 12.97
N GLU A 245 -16.43 7.27 12.88
CA GLU A 245 -16.77 6.67 11.60
C GLU A 245 -17.84 7.52 10.90
N THR A 246 -17.58 7.90 9.66
CA THR A 246 -18.56 8.60 8.81
C THR A 246 -18.68 7.86 7.49
N LEU A 247 -19.86 7.30 7.24
CA LEU A 247 -20.26 6.81 5.92
C LEU A 247 -21.10 7.91 5.28
N ASP A 248 -20.69 8.33 4.09
CA ASP A 248 -21.36 9.40 3.35
C ASP A 248 -21.94 8.93 2.02
N GLY A 249 -21.81 7.64 1.68
CA GLY A 249 -22.33 7.08 0.44
C GLY A 249 -21.55 7.59 -0.77
N ARG A 250 -20.25 7.88 -0.62
CA ARG A 250 -19.38 8.28 -1.74
C ARG A 250 -19.19 7.18 -2.77
N ILE A 251 -19.31 5.91 -2.38
CA ILE A 251 -19.32 4.79 -3.32
C ILE A 251 -20.55 3.95 -3.04
N THR A 252 -21.47 3.88 -3.99
CA THR A 252 -22.67 3.04 -3.90
C THR A 252 -22.68 2.00 -5.02
N ASN A 253 -23.51 0.96 -4.88
CA ASN A 253 -23.83 0.05 -5.98
C ASN A 253 -25.16 0.46 -6.62
N GLU A 254 -25.35 0.12 -7.88
CA GLU A 254 -26.66 0.16 -8.57
C GLU A 254 -27.66 -0.84 -7.97
#